data_AF-M0NBF6-F1
#
_entry.id   AF-M0NBF6-F1
#
_cell.length_a   1.000
_cell.length_b   1.000
_cell.length_c   1.000
_cell.angle_alpha   90.00
_cell.angle_beta   90.00
_cell.angle_gamma   90.00
#
_symmetry.space_group_name_H-M   'P 1'
#
loop_
_entity.id
_entity.type
_entity.pdbx_description
1 polymer ?
#
loop_
_entity_poly.entity_id
_entity_poly.type
_entity_poly.pdbx_seq_one_letter_code
_entity_poly.pdbx_strand_id
1 'polypeptide(L)'
;MSDRRRRDDTVRAVDLFCGAGGLSWGLAQACEHLDRDVELAAVNHWERAIETHERNHSWADHYHAKVEELDPRSVFETERVDILVGGPQCTHHSNARGGRPVNEQKRASPWHVLDWLQKLYVDHFIIENVQEFENRSPVGADGTPMKSKKGETFDAWINALHSLGYNV
;
A
#
# COMPACT_ATOMS: atom_id res chain seq x y z
N MET A 1 28.16 -1.94 -25.24
CA MET A 1 28.95 -1.40 -24.12
C MET A 1 27.99 -0.61 -23.25
N SER A 2 27.99 -0.94 -21.96
CA SER A 2 26.94 -0.66 -20.98
C SER A 2 26.91 0.79 -20.54
N ASP A 3 25.86 1.52 -20.90
CA ASP A 3 25.49 2.82 -20.32
C ASP A 3 24.05 2.78 -19.78
N ARG A 4 23.78 1.77 -18.93
CA ARG A 4 22.66 1.88 -18.00
C ARG A 4 23.17 2.68 -16.82
N ARG A 5 23.01 4.00 -16.92
CA ARG A 5 23.15 4.99 -15.84
C ARG A 5 22.94 4.33 -14.48
N ARG A 6 23.88 4.50 -13.55
CA ARG A 6 23.61 4.37 -12.12
C ARG A 6 22.37 5.21 -11.85
N ARG A 7 21.19 4.59 -11.76
CA ARG A 7 20.07 5.21 -11.06
C ARG A 7 20.56 5.41 -9.63
N ASP A 8 20.27 6.57 -9.07
CA ASP A 8 20.63 7.01 -7.71
C ASP A 8 20.91 5.82 -6.77
N ASP A 9 22.02 5.90 -6.04
CA ASP A 9 22.40 4.91 -5.02
C ASP A 9 21.33 4.81 -3.91
N THR A 10 20.36 5.73 -3.89
CA THR A 10 19.22 5.79 -2.97
C THR A 10 17.92 5.32 -3.64
N VAL A 11 17.26 4.34 -3.02
CA VAL A 11 15.91 3.88 -3.36
C VAL A 11 14.89 4.80 -2.70
N ARG A 12 14.02 5.44 -3.48
CA ARG A 12 12.88 6.20 -2.95
C ARG A 12 11.68 5.29 -2.77
N ALA A 13 11.18 5.24 -1.54
CA ALA A 13 10.13 4.31 -1.17
C ALA A 13 8.97 4.97 -0.41
N VAL A 14 7.78 4.42 -0.60
CA VAL A 14 6.58 4.78 0.16
C VAL A 14 6.06 3.54 0.88
N ASP A 15 5.79 3.62 2.18
CA ASP A 15 5.07 2.59 2.96
C ASP A 15 3.68 3.11 3.36
N LEU A 16 2.67 2.68 2.60
CA LEU A 16 1.28 2.99 2.90
C LEU A 16 0.72 2.04 3.95
N PHE A 17 0.03 2.60 4.94
CA PHE A 17 -0.52 1.83 6.05
C PHE A 17 0.59 1.15 6.89
N CYS A 18 1.72 1.84 7.10
CA CYS A 18 3.00 1.26 7.55
C CYS A 18 3.00 0.47 8.87
N GLY A 19 1.91 0.53 9.64
CA GLY A 19 1.80 -0.11 10.95
C GLY A 19 2.98 0.26 11.86
N ALA A 20 3.57 -0.76 12.50
CA ALA A 20 4.80 -0.61 13.29
C ALA A 20 6.09 -0.73 12.44
N GLY A 21 5.99 -0.85 11.12
CA GLY A 21 7.12 -0.83 10.19
C GLY A 21 7.67 -2.20 9.77
N GLY A 22 6.84 -3.23 9.68
CA GLY A 22 7.27 -4.57 9.25
C GLY A 22 7.72 -4.61 7.79
N LEU A 23 6.92 -4.02 6.88
CA LEU A 23 7.29 -3.89 5.45
C LEU A 23 8.50 -2.97 5.28
N SER A 24 8.49 -1.81 5.95
CA SER A 24 9.65 -0.91 6.02
C SER A 24 10.94 -1.59 6.45
N TRP A 25 10.90 -2.46 7.47
CA TRP A 25 12.09 -3.21 7.93
C TRP A 25 12.60 -4.21 6.89
N GLY A 26 11.70 -4.94 6.22
CA GLY A 26 12.06 -5.84 5.12
C GLY A 26 12.69 -5.10 3.94
N LEU A 27 12.10 -3.95 3.58
CA LEU A 27 12.62 -3.09 2.51
C LEU A 27 14.01 -2.54 2.85
N ALA A 28 14.22 -2.04 4.06
CA ALA A 28 15.51 -1.49 4.49
C ALA A 28 16.63 -2.55 4.42
N GLN A 29 16.37 -3.78 4.90
CA GLN A 29 17.33 -4.88 4.77
C GLN A 29 17.60 -5.29 3.34
N ALA A 30 16.59 -5.26 2.47
CA ALA A 30 16.79 -5.55 1.05
C ALA A 30 17.69 -4.50 0.39
N CYS A 31 17.53 -3.22 0.74
CA CYS A 31 18.40 -2.15 0.27
C CYS A 31 19.83 -2.30 0.79
N GLU A 32 20.00 -2.59 2.10
CA GLU A 32 21.30 -2.87 2.72
C GLU A 32 22.01 -4.05 2.02
N HIS A 33 21.30 -5.14 1.73
CA HIS A 33 21.87 -6.30 1.02
C HIS A 33 22.32 -5.97 -0.41
N LEU A 34 21.73 -4.95 -1.03
CA LEU A 34 22.03 -4.50 -2.38
C LEU A 34 23.02 -3.33 -2.43
N ASP A 35 23.59 -2.93 -1.28
CA ASP A 35 24.48 -1.76 -1.14
C ASP A 35 23.80 -0.48 -1.65
N ARG A 36 22.57 -0.25 -1.19
CA ARG A 36 21.75 0.91 -1.54
C ARG A 36 21.21 1.60 -0.31
N ASP A 37 21.17 2.92 -0.36
CA ASP A 37 20.46 3.74 0.62
C ASP A 37 18.94 3.67 0.36
N VAL A 38 18.15 4.07 1.36
CA VAL A 38 16.70 4.18 1.25
C VAL A 38 16.21 5.50 1.82
N GLU A 39 15.39 6.20 1.03
CA GLU A 39 14.64 7.39 1.44
C GLU A 39 13.17 6.95 1.54
N LEU A 40 12.61 6.95 2.74
CA LEU A 40 11.29 6.35 3.01
C LEU A 40 10.29 7.38 3.51
N ALA A 41 9.14 7.46 2.84
CA ALA A 41 7.93 8.12 3.34
C ALA A 41 6.93 7.10 3.88
N ALA A 42 6.68 7.11 5.20
CA ALA A 42 5.78 6.19 5.88
C ALA A 42 4.47 6.87 6.29
N VAL A 43 3.33 6.31 5.89
CA VAL A 43 2.00 6.92 6.09
C VAL A 43 1.11 6.03 6.95
N ASN A 44 0.58 6.60 8.04
CA ASN A 44 -0.42 5.92 8.85
C ASN A 44 -1.28 6.91 9.64
N HIS A 45 -2.55 6.56 9.82
CA HIS A 45 -3.54 7.37 10.53
C HIS A 45 -3.59 7.10 12.04
N TRP A 46 -2.99 6.00 12.51
CA TRP A 46 -3.04 5.62 13.92
C TRP A 46 -1.79 6.11 14.64
N GLU A 47 -1.96 7.11 15.50
CA GLU A 47 -0.89 7.73 16.30
C GLU A 47 0.07 6.70 16.91
N ARG A 48 -0.45 5.69 17.62
CA ARG A 48 0.40 4.66 18.26
C ARG A 48 1.23 3.85 17.27
N ALA A 49 0.73 3.64 16.04
CA ALA A 49 1.48 2.96 15.00
C ALA A 49 2.62 3.85 14.51
N ILE A 50 2.35 5.12 14.22
CA ILE A 50 3.38 6.11 13.84
C ILE A 50 4.45 6.23 14.93
N GLU A 51 4.07 6.42 16.20
CA GLU A 51 5.02 6.51 17.30
C GLU A 51 5.91 5.27 17.43
N THR A 52 5.37 4.10 17.12
CA THR A 52 6.14 2.85 17.13
C THR A 52 7.05 2.76 15.91
N HIS A 53 6.55 3.18 14.73
CA HIS A 53 7.31 3.22 13.50
C HIS A 53 8.50 4.17 13.62
N GLU A 54 8.32 5.38 14.15
CA GLU A 54 9.38 6.38 14.39
C GLU A 54 10.49 5.85 15.30
N ARG A 55 10.14 5.05 16.31
CA ARG A 55 11.12 4.41 17.20
C ARG A 55 11.96 3.35 16.48
N ASN A 56 11.36 2.64 15.52
CA ASN A 56 12.02 1.58 14.76
C ASN A 56 12.81 2.14 13.56
N HIS A 57 12.31 3.21 12.95
CA HIS A 57 12.75 3.76 11.68
C HIS A 57 12.94 5.28 11.76
N SER A 58 13.70 5.77 12.75
CA SER A 58 13.86 7.20 13.03
C SER A 58 14.46 8.04 11.89
N TRP A 59 14.95 7.38 10.85
CA TRP A 59 15.53 7.96 9.64
C TRP A 59 14.50 8.20 8.53
N ALA A 60 13.28 7.67 8.66
CA ALA A 60 12.21 7.84 7.68
C ALA A 60 11.39 9.12 7.91
N ASP A 61 10.75 9.63 6.86
CA ASP A 61 9.75 10.67 6.95
C ASP A 61 8.39 10.09 7.31
N HIS A 62 7.75 10.65 8.33
CA HIS A 62 6.50 10.12 8.87
C HIS A 62 5.34 11.07 8.64
N TYR A 63 4.26 10.52 8.08
CA TYR A 63 3.03 11.25 7.82
C TYR A 63 1.90 10.64 8.64
N HIS A 64 1.55 11.31 9.74
CA HIS A 64 0.37 10.98 10.55
C HIS A 64 -0.90 11.48 9.86
N ALA A 65 -1.37 10.71 8.88
CA ALA A 65 -2.52 11.04 8.05
C ALA A 65 -3.23 9.77 7.57
N LYS A 66 -4.50 9.92 7.17
CA LYS A 66 -5.13 8.88 6.35
C LYS A 66 -4.53 8.92 4.94
N VAL A 67 -4.38 7.74 4.34
CA VAL A 67 -3.78 7.59 3.01
C VAL A 67 -4.56 8.37 1.94
N GLU A 68 -5.88 8.46 2.09
CA GLU A 68 -6.77 9.21 1.19
C GLU A 68 -6.79 10.73 1.43
N GLU A 69 -6.23 11.21 2.54
CA GLU A 69 -6.19 12.64 2.90
C GLU A 69 -4.84 13.29 2.59
N LEU A 70 -3.80 12.50 2.33
CA LEU A 70 -2.45 12.97 1.98
C LEU A 70 -2.31 13.05 0.45
N ASP A 71 -1.81 14.18 -0.07
CA ASP A 71 -1.46 14.27 -1.50
C ASP A 71 -0.19 13.46 -1.76
N PRO A 72 -0.22 12.41 -2.61
CA PRO A 72 0.96 11.60 -2.90
C PRO A 72 2.14 12.43 -3.41
N ARG A 73 1.88 13.56 -4.09
CA ARG A 73 2.93 14.43 -4.65
C ARG A 73 3.67 15.25 -3.61
N SER A 74 3.17 15.32 -2.38
CA SER A 74 3.81 16.10 -1.33
C SER A 74 4.83 15.30 -0.52
N VAL A 75 4.96 13.98 -0.75
CA VAL A 75 5.84 13.14 0.10
C VAL A 75 7.31 13.20 -0.30
N PHE A 76 7.60 13.56 -1.56
CA PHE A 76 8.94 13.78 -2.08
C PHE A 76 8.93 15.02 -2.99
N GLU A 77 10.11 15.62 -3.23
CA GLU A 77 10.25 16.72 -4.20
C GLU A 77 10.04 16.27 -5.66
N THR A 78 10.00 14.96 -5.89
CA THR A 78 9.81 14.33 -7.20
C THR A 78 8.58 13.42 -7.17
N GLU A 79 7.89 13.30 -8.31
CA GLU A 79 6.78 12.35 -8.47
C GLU A 79 7.27 10.91 -8.76
N ARG A 80 8.58 10.65 -8.79
CA ARG A 80 9.15 9.32 -9.05
C ARG A 80 9.44 8.55 -7.77
N VAL A 81 8.89 7.35 -7.67
CA VAL A 81 9.08 6.42 -6.55
C VAL A 81 9.55 5.09 -7.12
N ASP A 82 10.65 4.55 -6.59
CA ASP A 82 11.19 3.27 -7.06
C ASP A 82 10.31 2.11 -6.58
N ILE A 83 9.82 2.18 -5.34
CA ILE A 83 8.95 1.15 -4.77
C ILE A 83 7.88 1.69 -3.83
N LEU A 84 6.63 1.24 -4.01
CA LEU A 84 5.54 1.45 -3.05
C LEU A 84 5.20 0.14 -2.36
N VAL A 85 5.24 0.11 -1.04
CA VAL A 85 4.77 -1.03 -0.25
C VAL A 85 3.53 -0.64 0.55
N GLY A 86 2.69 -1.60 0.91
CA GLY A 86 1.62 -1.32 1.86
C GLY A 86 0.74 -2.50 2.23
N GLY A 87 0.08 -2.36 3.38
CA GLY A 87 -0.87 -3.34 3.94
C GLY A 87 -2.28 -2.76 4.11
N PRO A 88 -3.07 -2.60 3.04
CA PRO A 88 -4.43 -2.06 3.14
C PRO A 88 -5.32 -2.89 4.07
N GLN A 89 -6.12 -2.20 4.89
CA GLN A 89 -6.95 -2.86 5.90
C GLN A 89 -7.80 -4.01 5.34
N CYS A 90 -7.75 -5.13 6.08
CA CYS A 90 -8.48 -6.36 5.76
C CYS A 90 -9.59 -6.70 6.78
N THR A 91 -9.95 -5.74 7.65
CA THR A 91 -10.84 -5.95 8.80
C THR A 91 -12.20 -6.56 8.44
N HIS A 92 -12.65 -6.48 7.19
CA HIS A 92 -13.94 -7.02 6.76
C HIS A 92 -13.92 -8.45 6.21
N HIS A 93 -12.75 -9.06 6.05
CA HIS A 93 -12.57 -10.36 5.38
C HIS A 93 -11.93 -11.44 6.25
N SER A 94 -11.42 -11.11 7.43
CA SER A 94 -10.87 -12.11 8.34
C SER A 94 -11.99 -12.97 8.95
N ASN A 95 -11.77 -14.29 8.99
CA ASN A 95 -12.67 -15.25 9.65
C ASN A 95 -12.96 -14.88 11.12
N ALA A 96 -12.05 -14.12 11.75
CA ALA A 96 -12.15 -13.62 13.11
C ALA A 96 -13.36 -12.69 13.36
N ARG A 97 -14.02 -12.15 12.32
CA ARG A 97 -15.10 -11.16 12.50
C ARG A 97 -16.52 -11.71 12.60
N GLY A 98 -16.73 -13.01 12.35
CA GLY A 98 -18.00 -13.68 12.63
C GLY A 98 -19.24 -13.14 11.89
N GLY A 99 -19.14 -12.82 10.59
CA GLY A 99 -20.32 -12.60 9.72
C GLY A 99 -21.10 -11.28 9.91
N ARG A 100 -20.56 -10.29 10.63
CA ARG A 100 -21.22 -8.98 10.81
C ARG A 100 -21.37 -8.19 9.49
N PRO A 101 -22.41 -7.34 9.33
CA PRO A 101 -22.59 -6.47 8.17
C PRO A 101 -21.32 -5.67 7.85
N VAL A 102 -20.98 -5.58 6.57
CA VAL A 102 -19.77 -4.89 6.09
C VAL A 102 -20.08 -3.45 5.71
N ASN A 103 -19.15 -2.54 6.01
CA ASN A 103 -19.24 -1.15 5.57
C ASN A 103 -18.33 -0.99 4.35
N GLU A 104 -18.88 -0.55 3.21
CA GLU A 104 -18.13 -0.39 1.96
C GLU A 104 -17.00 0.64 2.06
N GLN A 105 -17.19 1.72 2.82
CA GLN A 105 -16.18 2.74 3.04
C GLN A 105 -14.93 2.16 3.74
N LYS A 106 -15.13 1.17 4.62
CA LYS A 106 -14.03 0.43 5.26
C LYS A 106 -13.39 -0.62 4.35
N ARG A 107 -13.95 -0.88 3.16
CA ARG A 107 -13.37 -1.73 2.11
C ARG A 107 -12.63 -0.91 1.04
N ALA A 108 -12.63 0.42 1.16
CA ALA A 108 -12.01 1.33 0.19
C ALA A 108 -10.48 1.33 0.20
N SER A 109 -9.84 0.84 1.27
CA SER A 109 -8.39 0.94 1.46
C SER A 109 -7.50 0.49 0.28
N PRO A 110 -7.79 -0.60 -0.47
CA PRO A 110 -6.97 -0.99 -1.62
C PRO A 110 -7.15 -0.04 -2.83
N TRP A 111 -8.29 0.65 -2.92
CA TRP A 111 -8.54 1.63 -3.97
C TRP A 111 -7.74 2.91 -3.75
N HIS A 112 -7.39 3.25 -2.51
CA HIS A 112 -6.50 4.36 -2.22
C HIS A 112 -5.08 4.12 -2.72
N VAL A 113 -4.62 2.85 -2.77
CA VAL A 113 -3.35 2.51 -3.42
C VAL A 113 -3.36 2.89 -4.90
N LEU A 114 -4.47 2.64 -5.62
CA LEU A 114 -4.60 3.01 -7.02
C LEU A 114 -4.53 4.53 -7.24
N ASP A 115 -5.06 5.33 -6.30
CA ASP A 115 -4.96 6.79 -6.37
C ASP A 115 -3.50 7.25 -6.28
N TRP A 116 -2.70 6.62 -5.41
CA TRP A 116 -1.26 6.87 -5.31
C TRP A 116 -0.51 6.47 -6.59
N LEU A 117 -0.77 5.27 -7.12
CA LEU A 117 -0.16 4.78 -8.37
C LEU A 117 -0.54 5.63 -9.59
N GLN A 118 -1.68 6.32 -9.58
CA GLN A 118 -2.09 7.25 -10.65
C GLN A 118 -1.42 8.62 -10.56
N LYS A 119 -1.08 9.06 -9.34
CA LYS A 119 -0.52 10.40 -9.10
C LYS A 119 1.01 10.43 -9.08
N LEU A 120 1.64 9.27 -8.91
CA LEU A 120 3.09 9.09 -8.89
C LEU A 120 3.54 8.16 -10.02
N TYR A 121 4.79 8.33 -10.47
CA TYR A 121 5.46 7.37 -11.33
C TYR A 121 6.15 6.31 -10.46
N VAL A 122 5.44 5.22 -10.17
CA VAL A 122 5.93 4.12 -9.33
C VAL A 122 6.46 2.97 -10.19
N ASP A 123 7.74 2.61 -10.04
CA ASP A 123 8.35 1.55 -10.84
C ASP A 123 7.89 0.14 -10.40
N HIS A 124 7.83 -0.11 -9.09
CA HIS A 124 7.41 -1.38 -8.51
C HIS A 124 6.49 -1.16 -7.31
N PHE A 125 5.60 -2.12 -7.02
CA PHE A 125 4.84 -2.08 -5.78
C PHE A 125 4.63 -3.48 -5.18
N ILE A 126 4.43 -3.53 -3.87
CA ILE A 126 4.12 -4.74 -3.11
C ILE A 126 2.94 -4.46 -2.19
N ILE A 127 1.85 -5.19 -2.37
CA ILE A 127 0.68 -5.12 -1.48
C ILE A 127 0.56 -6.42 -0.70
N GLU A 128 0.63 -6.32 0.62
CA GLU A 128 0.39 -7.44 1.52
C GLU A 128 -1.10 -7.50 1.88
N ASN A 129 -1.66 -8.71 1.85
CA ASN A 129 -3.00 -8.96 2.35
C ASN A 129 -3.19 -10.45 2.68
N VAL A 130 -4.30 -10.75 3.36
CA VAL A 130 -4.73 -12.14 3.62
C VAL A 130 -5.31 -12.79 2.37
N GLN A 131 -5.31 -14.12 2.31
CA GLN A 131 -5.83 -14.88 1.17
C GLN A 131 -7.31 -14.57 0.85
N GLU A 132 -8.14 -14.28 1.85
CA GLU A 132 -9.54 -13.92 1.64
C GLU A 132 -9.74 -12.60 0.89
N PHE A 133 -8.68 -11.81 0.68
CA PHE A 133 -8.72 -10.62 -0.16
C PHE A 133 -9.16 -10.93 -1.60
N GLU A 134 -8.72 -12.06 -2.15
CA GLU A 134 -9.08 -12.54 -3.50
C GLU A 134 -10.59 -12.83 -3.62
N ASN A 135 -11.27 -13.05 -2.51
CA ASN A 135 -12.68 -13.42 -2.49
C ASN A 135 -13.63 -12.20 -2.46
N ARG A 136 -13.11 -10.98 -2.52
CA ARG A 136 -13.90 -9.74 -2.39
C ARG A 136 -14.98 -9.65 -3.46
N SER A 137 -16.22 -9.44 -3.02
CA SER A 137 -17.39 -9.22 -3.88
C SER A 137 -18.08 -7.88 -3.58
N PRO A 138 -18.92 -7.37 -4.52
CA PRO A 138 -19.81 -6.24 -4.27
C PRO A 138 -20.72 -6.49 -3.06
N VAL A 139 -21.15 -5.41 -2.40
CA VAL A 139 -22.09 -5.48 -1.29
C VAL A 139 -23.49 -5.17 -1.79
N GLY A 140 -24.48 -5.98 -1.38
CA GLY A 140 -25.88 -5.70 -1.66
C GLY A 140 -26.39 -4.49 -0.87
N ALA A 141 -27.59 -4.00 -1.21
CA ALA A 141 -28.22 -2.89 -0.48
C ALA A 141 -28.49 -3.21 1.00
N ASP A 142 -28.48 -4.50 1.37
CA ASP A 142 -28.63 -5.00 2.74
C ASP A 142 -27.31 -5.00 3.55
N GLY A 143 -26.20 -4.59 2.94
CA GLY A 143 -24.88 -4.59 3.60
C GLY A 143 -24.20 -5.97 3.61
N THR A 144 -24.73 -6.96 2.88
CA THR A 144 -24.19 -8.32 2.80
C THR A 144 -23.34 -8.50 1.53
N PRO A 145 -22.13 -9.09 1.61
CA PRO A 145 -21.37 -9.45 0.42
C PRO A 145 -22.14 -10.43 -0.47
N MET A 146 -22.24 -10.11 -1.76
CA MET A 146 -22.94 -10.94 -2.73
C MET A 146 -22.12 -12.21 -3.01
N LYS A 147 -22.53 -13.35 -2.44
CA LYS A 147 -21.80 -14.63 -2.60
C LYS A 147 -21.72 -15.11 -4.05
N SER A 148 -22.73 -14.82 -4.86
CA SER A 148 -22.76 -15.15 -6.30
C SER A 148 -21.72 -14.39 -7.12
N LYS A 149 -21.17 -13.30 -6.58
CA LYS A 149 -20.20 -12.39 -7.23
C LYS A 149 -18.83 -12.44 -6.55
N LYS A 150 -18.52 -13.57 -5.91
CA LYS A 150 -17.26 -13.80 -5.20
C LYS A 150 -16.08 -13.55 -6.15
N GLY A 151 -15.14 -12.70 -5.73
CA GLY A 151 -13.94 -12.35 -6.51
C GLY A 151 -14.09 -11.17 -7.47
N GLU A 152 -15.31 -10.80 -7.88
CA GLU A 152 -15.50 -9.74 -8.89
C GLU A 152 -14.86 -8.40 -8.51
N THR A 153 -14.82 -8.04 -7.22
CA THR A 153 -14.18 -6.80 -6.77
C THR A 153 -12.65 -6.91 -6.78
N PHE A 154 -12.11 -8.09 -6.50
CA PHE A 154 -10.66 -8.34 -6.63
C PHE A 154 -10.25 -8.29 -8.11
N ASP A 155 -11.01 -8.96 -8.98
CA ASP A 155 -10.75 -8.93 -10.43
C ASP A 155 -10.83 -7.50 -10.99
N ALA A 156 -11.79 -6.70 -10.53
CA ALA A 156 -11.89 -5.29 -10.90
C ALA A 156 -10.66 -4.49 -10.45
N TRP A 157 -10.11 -4.78 -9.28
CA TRP A 157 -8.90 -4.14 -8.76
C TRP A 157 -7.66 -4.54 -9.57
N ILE A 158 -7.52 -5.83 -9.92
CA ILE A 158 -6.46 -6.33 -10.81
C ILE A 158 -6.55 -5.68 -12.21
N ASN A 159 -7.76 -5.60 -12.78
CA ASN A 159 -7.96 -4.95 -14.06
C ASN A 159 -7.62 -3.45 -14.02
N ALA A 160 -7.89 -2.77 -12.90
CA ALA A 160 -7.47 -1.39 -12.70
C ALA A 160 -5.93 -1.28 -12.70
N LEU A 161 -5.21 -2.17 -12.03
CA LEU A 161 -3.74 -2.21 -12.05
C LEU A 161 -3.19 -2.44 -13.47
N HIS A 162 -3.77 -3.37 -14.23
CA HIS A 162 -3.42 -3.57 -15.64
C HIS A 162 -3.68 -2.33 -16.49
N SER A 163 -4.78 -1.60 -16.24
CA SER A 163 -5.09 -0.36 -16.96
C SER A 163 -4.10 0.77 -16.69
N LEU A 164 -3.41 0.74 -15.53
CA LEU A 164 -2.31 1.65 -15.19
C LEU A 164 -0.97 1.22 -15.79
N GLY A 165 -0.92 0.07 -16.48
CA GLY A 165 0.27 -0.46 -17.14
C GLY A 165 1.12 -1.39 -16.28
N TYR A 166 0.64 -1.80 -15.10
CA TYR A 166 1.33 -2.79 -14.28
C TYR A 166 1.04 -4.22 -14.73
N ASN A 167 1.98 -5.12 -14.49
CA ASN A 167 1.80 -6.56 -14.64
C ASN A 167 1.81 -7.20 -13.25
N VAL A 168 0.71 -7.83 -12.86
CA VAL A 168 0.44 -8.29 -11.48
C VAL A 168 0.01 -9.76 -11.44
#